data_AF-A0A370AUF1-F1
#
_entry.id   AF-A0A370AUF1-F1
#
_cell.length_a   1.000
_cell.length_b   1.000
_cell.length_c   1.000
_cell.angle_alpha   90.00
_cell.angle_beta   90.00
_cell.angle_gamma   90.00
#
_symmetry.space_group_name_H-M   'P 1'
#
loop_
_entity.id
_entity.type
_entity.pdbx_description
1 polymer ?
#
loop_
_entity_poly.entity_id
_entity_poly.type
_entity_poly.pdbx_seq_one_letter_code
_entity_poly.pdbx_strand_id
1 'polypeptide(L)' 'MDSQGGITVRRALELPGLLGGLPEVVACADRLDRTVRWVHAGEAPNIASLLKGGELLLTTGLGL' A
#
# COMPACT_ATOMS: atom_id res chain seq x y z
N MET A 1 -0.40 14.50 -23.35
CA MET A 1 0.29 13.19 -23.26
C MET A 1 -0.18 12.58 -21.96
N ASP A 2 -1.12 11.65 -22.01
CA ASP A 2 -1.73 11.12 -20.80
C ASP A 2 -0.67 10.45 -19.91
N SER A 3 -0.47 11.04 -18.74
CA SER A 3 -0.05 10.31 -17.55
C SER A 3 -1.08 10.57 -16.45
N GLN A 4 -2.36 10.58 -16.82
CA GLN A 4 -3.49 10.58 -15.89
C GLN A 4 -3.81 9.12 -15.56
N GLY A 5 -3.61 8.65 -14.32
CA GLY A 5 -4.40 7.48 -13.85
C GLY A 5 -3.72 6.37 -13.03
N GLY A 6 -2.52 6.55 -12.47
CA GLY A 6 -1.95 5.58 -11.53
C GLY A 6 -2.30 5.88 -10.07
N ILE A 7 -2.69 4.88 -9.29
CA ILE A 7 -2.88 5.02 -7.83
C ILE A 7 -1.51 5.07 -7.13
N THR A 8 -1.24 6.11 -6.35
CA THR A 8 -0.04 6.21 -5.48
C THR A 8 -0.35 5.74 -4.07
N VAL A 9 0.68 5.53 -3.25
CA VAL A 9 0.47 5.23 -1.81
C VAL A 9 -0.32 6.36 -1.15
N ARG A 10 0.07 7.63 -1.39
CA ARG A 10 -0.66 8.81 -0.91
C ARG A 10 -2.13 8.74 -1.30
N ARG A 11 -2.42 8.50 -2.58
CA ARG A 11 -3.80 8.45 -3.08
C ARG A 11 -4.59 7.28 -2.50
N ALA A 12 -3.93 6.14 -2.26
CA ALA A 12 -4.55 4.99 -1.61
C ALA A 12 -4.97 5.34 -0.16
N LEU A 13 -4.11 5.99 0.62
CA LEU A 13 -4.44 6.40 2.00
C LEU A 13 -5.62 7.38 2.09
N GLU A 14 -5.86 8.15 1.03
CA GLU A 14 -7.00 9.07 0.92
C GLU A 14 -8.31 8.39 0.47
N LEU A 15 -8.27 7.11 0.07
CA LEU A 15 -9.49 6.39 -0.31
C LEU A 15 -10.43 6.28 0.89
N PRO A 16 -11.76 6.48 0.73
CA PRO A 16 -12.69 6.47 1.85
C PRO A 16 -12.58 5.24 2.78
N GLY A 17 -12.34 4.06 2.21
CA GLY A 17 -12.20 2.82 2.98
C GLY A 17 -10.94 2.75 3.84
N LEU A 18 -9.84 3.38 3.39
CA LEU A 18 -8.59 3.44 4.17
C LEU A 18 -8.62 4.63 5.14
N LEU A 19 -9.07 5.80 4.67
CA LEU A 19 -9.15 7.02 5.47
C LEU A 19 -10.04 6.85 6.70
N GLY A 20 -11.14 6.08 6.59
CA GLY A 20 -12.01 5.75 7.73
C GLY A 20 -11.30 4.99 8.85
N GLY A 21 -10.18 4.31 8.54
CA GLY A 21 -9.32 3.64 9.51
C GLY A 21 -8.26 4.55 10.14
N LEU A 22 -8.23 5.85 9.81
CA LEU A 22 -7.27 6.84 10.31
C LEU A 22 -5.80 6.36 10.18
N PRO A 23 -5.32 6.10 8.94
CA PRO A 23 -4.02 5.48 8.74
C PRO A 23 -2.88 6.41 9.15
N GLU A 24 -1.87 5.84 9.82
CA GLU A 24 -0.65 6.54 10.22
C GLU A 24 0.54 6.11 9.37
N VAL A 25 1.32 7.08 8.89
CA VAL A 25 2.57 6.82 8.17
C VAL A 25 3.73 6.79 9.15
N VAL A 26 4.12 5.59 9.56
CA VAL A 26 5.21 5.38 10.55
C VAL A 26 6.61 5.33 9.92
N ALA A 27 6.72 5.24 8.59
CA ALA A 27 8.00 5.15 7.88
C ALA A 27 7.92 5.70 6.45
N CYS A 28 9.07 6.15 5.92
CA CYS A 28 9.24 6.57 4.52
C CYS A 28 8.22 7.61 4.02
N ALA A 29 7.88 8.62 4.84
CA ALA A 29 6.92 9.66 4.47
C ALA A 29 7.32 10.44 3.20
N ASP A 30 8.61 10.49 2.87
CA ASP A 30 9.20 11.05 1.65
C ASP A 30 8.89 10.23 0.38
N ARG A 31 8.32 9.03 0.50
CA ARG A 31 8.13 8.08 -0.62
C ARG A 31 6.66 7.76 -0.94
N LEU A 32 5.72 8.53 -0.44
CA LEU A 32 4.27 8.26 -0.62
C LEU A 32 3.78 8.44 -2.07
N ASP A 33 4.54 9.13 -2.92
CA ASP A 33 4.16 9.35 -4.31
C ASP A 33 4.55 8.18 -5.24
N ARG A 34 5.08 7.08 -4.68
CA ARG A 34 5.33 5.84 -5.43
C ARG A 34 4.02 5.22 -5.91
N THR A 35 4.02 4.75 -7.16
CA THR A 35 2.88 4.07 -7.77
C THR A 35 2.67 2.68 -7.17
N VAL A 36 1.41 2.38 -6.85
CA VAL A 36 0.91 1.06 -6.49
C VAL A 36 0.41 0.38 -7.76
N ARG A 37 0.93 -0.81 -8.04
CA ARG A 37 0.61 -1.62 -9.22
C ARG A 37 -0.45 -2.68 -8.93
N TRP A 38 -0.42 -3.22 -7.71
CA TRP A 38 -1.27 -4.31 -7.25
C TRP A 38 -1.58 -4.16 -5.76
N VAL A 39 -2.75 -4.67 -5.36
CA VAL A 39 -3.17 -4.73 -3.96
C VAL A 39 -3.38 -6.18 -3.57
N HIS A 40 -2.86 -6.55 -2.40
CA HIS A 40 -3.07 -7.86 -1.78
C HIS A 40 -3.75 -7.65 -0.43
N ALA A 41 -4.75 -8.46 -0.12
CA ALA A 41 -5.36 -8.54 1.21
C ALA A 41 -5.24 -9.97 1.71
N GLY A 42 -4.51 -10.20 2.80
CA GLY A 42 -4.32 -11.54 3.33
C GLY A 42 -3.13 -11.69 4.27
N GLU A 43 -2.99 -12.90 4.80
CA GLU A 43 -1.96 -13.30 5.75
C GLU A 43 -1.19 -14.50 5.23
N ALA A 44 0.14 -14.47 5.36
CA ALA A 44 1.01 -15.62 5.07
C ALA A 44 2.32 -15.49 5.86
N PRO A 45 2.88 -16.62 6.37
CA PRO A 45 4.21 -16.61 6.95
C PRO A 45 5.24 -16.09 5.95
N ASN A 46 6.08 -15.14 6.37
CA ASN A 46 7.13 -14.55 5.52
C ASN A 46 6.60 -14.01 4.17
N ILE A 47 5.43 -13.36 4.19
CA ILE A 47 4.79 -12.78 2.98
C ILE A 47 5.72 -11.86 2.20
N ALA A 48 6.67 -11.19 2.88
CA ALA A 48 7.68 -10.34 2.26
C ALA A 48 8.48 -11.04 1.15
N SER A 49 8.72 -12.35 1.27
CA SER A 49 9.43 -13.15 0.26
C SER A 49 8.66 -13.34 -1.05
N LEU A 50 7.32 -13.18 -1.01
CA LEU A 50 6.43 -13.32 -2.17
C LEU A 50 6.33 -12.02 -2.98
N LEU A 51 6.60 -10.88 -2.34
CA LEU A 51 6.47 -9.56 -2.95
C LEU A 51 7.65 -9.26 -3.89
N LYS A 52 7.37 -8.56 -4.99
CA LYS A 52 8.33 -8.11 -6.01
C LYS A 52 8.51 -6.60 -6.04
N GLY A 53 7.63 -5.85 -5.38
CA GLY A 53 7.71 -4.42 -5.19
C GLY A 53 6.71 -3.64 -6.06
N GLY A 54 6.29 -2.48 -5.54
CA GLY A 54 5.18 -1.71 -6.13
C GLY A 54 3.81 -2.28 -5.75
N GLU A 55 3.77 -3.17 -4.76
CA GLU A 55 2.55 -3.77 -4.21
C GLU A 55 2.12 -3.05 -2.93
N LEU A 56 0.82 -2.92 -2.73
CA LEU A 56 0.21 -2.51 -1.46
C LEU A 56 -0.35 -3.75 -0.77
N LEU A 57 0.18 -4.07 0.42
CA LEU A 57 -0.28 -5.18 1.23
C LEU A 57 -1.18 -4.66 2.37
N LEU A 58 -2.40 -5.19 2.46
CA LEU A 58 -3.32 -5.01 3.57
C LEU A 58 -3.29 -6.28 4.43
N THR A 59 -2.79 -6.15 5.65
CA THR A 59 -2.54 -7.25 6.59
C THR A 59 -2.75 -6.74 8.01
N THR A 60 -3.11 -7.66 8.91
CA THR A 60 -3.16 -7.49 10.36
C THR A 60 -1.81 -7.70 11.03
N GLY A 61 -0.80 -8.13 10.26
CA GLY A 61 0.56 -8.35 10.75
C GLY A 61 0.81 -9.73 11.35
N LEU A 62 -0.06 -10.71 11.08
CA LEU A 62 0.09 -12.05 11.63
C LEU A 62 1.22 -12.80 10.93
N GLY A 63 2.34 -13.01 11.64
CA GLY A 63 3.49 -13.76 11.13
C GLY A 63 4.42 -12.97 10.20
N LEU A 64 4.39 -11.63 10.30
CA LEU A 64 5.39 -10.71 9.75
C LEU A 64 6.68 -10.69 10.59
#